data_AF-A0A943U4E0-F1
#
_entry.id   AF-A0A943U4E0-F1
#
_cell.length_a   1.000
_cell.length_b   1.000
_cell.length_c   1.000
_cell.angle_alpha   90.00
_cell.angle_beta   90.00
_cell.angle_gamma   90.00
#
_symmetry.space_group_name_H-M   'P 1'
#
loop_
_entity.id
_entity.type
_entity.pdbx_description
1 polymer ?
#
loop_
_entity_poly.entity_id
_entity_poly.type
_entity_poly.pdbx_seq_one_letter_code
_entity_poly.pdbx_strand_id
1 'polypeptide(L)'
;MDIISGIISLIKLVVGYLINVFVGRKNARNSQKLSNNEKAFKLKEQLKYLVELYDHNWRVFHGPKQRQEDIDSAIWETGLLIFELNYKEYLSYAALTDTEKQKILSWMRQWEIIDQKIADYLSEHNCDRIVAETILRKNCMKQNEQLKKLLPDIKLIIQKIDKCIKDS
;
A
#
# COMPACT_ATOMS: atom_id res chain seq x y z
N MET A 1 63.81 -9.98 21.51
CA MET A 1 62.70 -10.88 21.80
C MET A 1 61.85 -10.30 22.93
N ASP A 2 60.64 -9.75 22.77
CA ASP A 2 59.89 -9.20 21.63
C ASP A 2 58.75 -8.35 22.21
N ILE A 3 59.07 -7.14 22.70
CA ILE A 3 58.05 -6.18 23.18
C ILE A 3 57.24 -5.60 22.01
N ILE A 4 57.79 -5.65 20.79
CA ILE A 4 57.14 -5.19 19.54
C ILE A 4 56.04 -6.18 19.08
N SER A 5 56.13 -7.47 19.43
CA SER A 5 55.16 -8.51 19.01
C SER A 5 53.81 -8.39 19.71
N GLY A 6 53.79 -7.94 20.97
CA GLY A 6 52.55 -7.80 21.77
C GLY A 6 51.62 -6.67 21.31
N ILE A 7 52.19 -5.53 20.87
CA ILE A 7 51.40 -4.35 20.45
C ILE A 7 50.77 -4.57 19.06
N ILE A 8 51.45 -5.30 18.17
CA ILE A 8 50.93 -5.62 16.81
C ILE A 8 49.74 -6.61 16.90
N SER A 9 49.70 -7.46 17.92
CA SER A 9 48.59 -8.42 18.11
C SER A 9 47.31 -7.74 18.63
N LEU A 10 47.42 -6.75 19.52
CA LEU A 10 46.26 -6.00 20.02
C LEU A 10 45.61 -5.10 18.96
N ILE A 11 46.41 -4.46 18.10
CA ILE A 11 45.90 -3.60 17.02
C ILE A 11 45.14 -4.44 15.97
N LYS A 12 45.59 -5.65 15.65
CA LYS A 12 44.88 -6.55 14.71
C LYS A 12 43.53 -7.03 15.26
N LEU A 13 43.41 -7.20 16.57
CA LEU A 13 42.19 -7.65 17.24
C LEU A 13 41.12 -6.54 17.33
N VAL A 14 41.54 -5.29 17.57
CA VAL A 14 40.63 -4.14 17.61
C VAL A 14 40.16 -3.72 16.20
N VAL A 15 41.02 -3.82 15.18
CA VAL A 15 40.67 -3.50 13.79
C VAL A 15 39.74 -4.57 13.17
N GLY A 16 39.96 -5.85 13.47
CA GLY A 16 39.09 -6.94 13.01
C GLY A 16 37.66 -6.87 13.60
N TYR A 17 37.53 -6.46 14.87
CA TYR A 17 36.22 -6.29 15.52
C TYR A 17 35.44 -5.09 14.95
N LEU A 18 36.11 -3.97 14.67
CA LEU A 18 35.48 -2.78 14.09
C LEU A 18 35.03 -3.00 12.64
N ILE A 19 35.80 -3.71 11.82
CA ILE A 19 35.43 -4.02 10.42
C ILE A 19 34.22 -4.97 10.38
N ASN A 20 34.19 -6.02 11.22
CA ASN A 20 33.05 -6.93 11.29
C ASN A 20 31.78 -6.26 11.84
N VAL A 21 31.90 -5.33 12.78
CA VAL A 21 30.76 -4.53 13.26
C VAL A 21 30.29 -3.53 12.21
N PHE A 22 31.19 -2.89 11.44
CA PHE A 22 30.80 -1.97 10.37
C PHE A 22 30.19 -2.68 9.16
N VAL A 23 30.76 -3.81 8.73
CA VAL A 23 30.22 -4.63 7.63
C VAL A 23 28.92 -5.31 8.06
N GLY A 24 28.84 -5.83 9.29
CA GLY A 24 27.60 -6.36 9.86
C GLY A 24 26.51 -5.29 9.99
N ARG A 25 26.85 -4.07 10.43
CA ARG A 25 25.92 -2.92 10.44
C ARG A 25 25.53 -2.46 9.04
N LYS A 26 26.44 -2.47 8.07
CA LYS A 26 26.15 -2.10 6.67
C LYS A 26 25.25 -3.13 6.00
N ASN A 27 25.50 -4.41 6.21
CA ASN A 27 24.67 -5.50 5.69
C ASN A 27 23.30 -5.53 6.37
N ALA A 28 23.23 -5.38 7.70
CA ALA A 28 21.96 -5.26 8.42
C ALA A 28 21.18 -4.00 8.01
N ARG A 29 21.85 -2.86 7.78
CA ARG A 29 21.22 -1.64 7.24
C ARG A 29 20.70 -1.86 5.83
N ASN A 30 21.44 -2.56 4.97
CA ASN A 30 20.99 -2.87 3.61
C ASN A 30 19.80 -3.83 3.62
N SER A 31 19.81 -4.87 4.46
CA SER A 31 18.68 -5.78 4.64
C SER A 31 17.45 -5.09 5.23
N GLN A 32 17.64 -4.19 6.21
CA GLN A 32 16.55 -3.38 6.76
C GLN A 32 16.00 -2.40 5.73
N LYS A 33 16.86 -1.75 4.94
CA LYS A 33 16.45 -0.83 3.87
C LYS A 33 15.65 -1.58 2.79
N LEU A 34 16.09 -2.77 2.41
CA LEU A 34 15.37 -3.63 1.47
C LEU A 34 13.98 -4.02 2.01
N SER A 35 13.90 -4.42 3.28
CA SER A 35 12.63 -4.74 3.95
C SER A 35 11.69 -3.53 4.01
N ASN A 36 12.22 -2.34 4.33
CA ASN A 36 11.43 -1.11 4.36
C ASN A 36 10.91 -0.74 2.96
N ASN A 37 11.74 -0.89 1.92
CA ASN A 37 11.35 -0.67 0.53
C ASN A 37 10.27 -1.67 0.08
N GLU A 38 10.36 -2.93 0.50
CA GLU A 38 9.34 -3.94 0.22
C GLU A 38 7.99 -3.55 0.84
N LYS A 39 7.98 -3.10 2.10
CA LYS A 39 6.75 -2.62 2.76
C LYS A 39 6.16 -1.39 2.06
N ALA A 40 6.99 -0.42 1.70
CA ALA A 40 6.56 0.76 0.94
C ALA A 40 6.03 0.38 -0.45
N PHE A 41 6.64 -0.61 -1.11
CA PHE A 41 6.19 -1.14 -2.38
C PHE A 41 4.82 -1.82 -2.27
N LYS A 42 4.60 -2.67 -1.27
CA LYS A 42 3.29 -3.31 -1.01
C LYS A 42 2.19 -2.27 -0.78
N LEU A 43 2.47 -1.25 0.04
CA LEU A 43 1.56 -0.12 0.22
C LEU A 43 1.22 0.57 -1.11
N LYS A 44 2.24 0.84 -1.94
CA LYS A 44 2.06 1.47 -3.25
C LYS A 44 1.16 0.64 -4.17
N GLU A 45 1.44 -0.66 -4.31
CA GLU A 45 0.67 -1.54 -5.20
C GLU A 45 -0.78 -1.68 -4.75
N GLN A 46 -1.03 -1.78 -3.44
CA GLN A 46 -2.40 -1.80 -2.92
C GLN A 46 -3.15 -0.49 -3.22
N LEU A 47 -2.53 0.67 -2.99
CA LEU A 47 -3.15 1.96 -3.32
C LEU A 47 -3.43 2.07 -4.82
N LYS A 48 -2.49 1.63 -5.65
CA LYS A 48 -2.63 1.63 -7.11
C LYS A 48 -3.78 0.73 -7.57
N TYR A 49 -3.87 -0.49 -7.04
CA TYR A 49 -4.96 -1.42 -7.33
C TYR A 49 -6.33 -0.79 -7.05
N LEU A 50 -6.50 -0.17 -5.87
CA LEU A 50 -7.76 0.47 -5.49
C LEU A 50 -8.08 1.70 -6.35
N VAL A 51 -7.07 2.46 -6.80
CA VAL A 51 -7.25 3.57 -7.74
C VAL A 51 -7.71 3.05 -9.09
N GLU A 52 -7.07 2.01 -9.62
CA GLU A 52 -7.42 1.39 -10.90
C GLU A 52 -8.83 0.80 -10.86
N LEU A 53 -9.19 0.13 -9.77
CA LEU A 53 -10.54 -0.39 -9.54
C LEU A 53 -11.57 0.75 -9.55
N TYR A 54 -11.31 1.85 -8.85
CA TYR A 54 -12.20 3.01 -8.86
C TYR A 54 -12.36 3.63 -10.25
N ASP A 55 -11.24 3.91 -10.94
CA ASP A 55 -11.23 4.53 -12.26
C ASP A 55 -11.87 3.63 -13.33
N HIS A 56 -11.68 2.30 -13.23
CA HIS A 56 -12.35 1.32 -14.07
C HIS A 56 -13.86 1.40 -13.92
N ASN A 57 -14.37 1.27 -12.69
CA ASN A 57 -15.80 1.36 -12.44
C ASN A 57 -16.37 2.72 -12.85
N TRP A 58 -15.67 3.82 -12.57
CA TRP A 58 -16.10 5.15 -13.01
C TRP A 58 -16.27 5.22 -14.54
N ARG A 59 -15.30 4.71 -15.31
CA ARG A 59 -15.35 4.67 -16.78
C ARG A 59 -16.49 3.81 -17.31
N VAL A 60 -16.76 2.66 -16.68
CA VAL A 60 -17.91 1.83 -17.04
C VAL A 60 -19.20 2.65 -16.85
N PHE A 61 -19.44 3.23 -15.68
CA PHE A 61 -20.74 3.85 -15.39
C PHE A 61 -20.94 5.28 -15.94
N HIS A 62 -19.87 5.96 -16.36
CA HIS A 62 -19.93 7.35 -16.85
C HIS A 62 -19.36 7.52 -18.27
N GLY A 63 -18.92 6.43 -18.90
CA GLY A 63 -18.42 6.43 -20.26
C GLY A 63 -19.54 6.59 -21.30
N PRO A 64 -19.20 6.98 -22.54
CA PRO A 64 -20.19 7.33 -23.57
C PRO A 64 -21.01 6.14 -24.10
N LYS A 65 -20.63 4.87 -23.83
CA LYS A 65 -21.43 3.66 -24.11
C LYS A 65 -21.05 2.54 -23.14
N GLN A 66 -22.04 1.90 -22.52
CA GLN A 66 -21.86 0.69 -21.70
C GLN A 66 -22.28 -0.53 -22.52
N ARG A 67 -21.32 -1.41 -22.86
CA ARG A 67 -21.63 -2.75 -23.37
C ARG A 67 -21.84 -3.70 -22.20
N GLN A 68 -22.50 -4.83 -22.44
CA GLN A 68 -22.69 -5.85 -21.40
C GLN A 68 -21.36 -6.34 -20.81
N GLU A 69 -20.33 -6.51 -21.66
CA GLU A 69 -18.95 -6.84 -21.24
C GLU A 69 -18.39 -5.81 -20.23
N ASP A 70 -18.71 -4.52 -20.42
CA ASP A 70 -18.23 -3.46 -19.54
C ASP A 70 -18.95 -3.56 -18.18
N ILE A 71 -20.25 -3.88 -18.16
CA ILE A 71 -21.05 -4.11 -16.95
C ILE A 71 -20.54 -5.34 -16.19
N ASP A 72 -20.26 -6.44 -16.90
CA ASP A 72 -19.77 -7.69 -16.31
C ASP A 72 -18.41 -7.47 -15.63
N SER A 73 -17.57 -6.60 -16.19
CA SER A 73 -16.28 -6.21 -15.60
C SER A 73 -16.38 -5.31 -14.36
N ALA A 74 -17.57 -4.78 -14.06
CA ALA A 74 -17.86 -3.91 -12.93
C ALA A 74 -18.70 -4.62 -11.85
N ILE A 75 -18.79 -5.95 -11.93
CA ILE A 75 -19.36 -6.78 -10.88
C ILE A 75 -18.35 -6.92 -9.75
N TRP A 76 -18.79 -6.67 -8.53
CA TRP A 76 -18.07 -6.89 -7.29
C TRP A 76 -18.54 -8.18 -6.64
N GLU A 77 -17.58 -9.08 -6.43
CA GLU A 77 -17.73 -10.34 -5.73
C GLU A 77 -17.09 -10.26 -4.34
N THR A 78 -17.41 -11.23 -3.49
CA THR A 78 -16.69 -11.39 -2.21
C THR A 78 -15.20 -11.60 -2.46
N GLY A 79 -14.36 -10.95 -1.65
CA GLY A 79 -12.91 -11.05 -1.77
C GLY A 79 -12.29 -10.29 -2.94
N LEU A 80 -13.08 -9.52 -3.71
CA LEU A 80 -12.53 -8.62 -4.74
C LEU A 80 -11.64 -7.53 -4.11
N LEU A 81 -12.08 -6.94 -3.00
CA LEU A 81 -11.32 -5.93 -2.27
C LEU A 81 -10.29 -6.61 -1.36
N ILE A 82 -9.19 -7.09 -1.95
CA ILE A 82 -8.10 -7.70 -1.19
C ILE A 82 -7.30 -6.58 -0.49
N PHE A 83 -7.50 -6.43 0.81
CA PHE A 83 -6.66 -5.57 1.66
C PHE A 83 -5.56 -6.39 2.32
N GLU A 84 -4.30 -5.98 2.15
CA GLU A 84 -3.25 -6.39 3.08
C GLU A 84 -3.55 -5.77 4.45
N LEU A 85 -3.94 -6.61 5.41
CA LEU A 85 -4.30 -6.21 6.79
C LEU A 85 -3.21 -5.36 7.48
N ASN A 86 -1.96 -5.48 7.04
CA ASN A 86 -0.80 -4.80 7.60
C ASN A 86 -0.48 -3.44 6.96
N TYR A 87 -1.34 -2.89 6.08
CA TYR A 87 -1.06 -1.61 5.41
C TYR A 87 -0.79 -0.45 6.39
N LYS A 88 -1.36 -0.50 7.60
CA LYS A 88 -1.12 0.48 8.67
C LYS A 88 0.32 0.43 9.18
N GLU A 89 0.89 -0.76 9.27
CA GLU A 89 2.31 -0.93 9.59
C GLU A 89 3.16 -0.34 8.47
N TYR A 90 2.82 -0.59 7.20
CA TYR A 90 3.60 -0.14 6.06
C TYR A 90 3.70 1.39 5.95
N LEU A 91 2.69 2.12 6.43
CA LEU A 91 2.72 3.59 6.51
C LEU A 91 3.91 4.11 7.33
N SER A 92 4.38 3.36 8.32
CA SER A 92 5.53 3.74 9.15
C SER A 92 6.86 3.65 8.38
N TYR A 93 6.88 2.89 7.28
CA TYR A 93 8.07 2.67 6.46
C TYR A 93 8.09 3.51 5.17
N ALA A 94 6.94 4.08 4.79
CA ALA A 94 6.86 5.00 3.68
C ALA A 94 7.36 6.40 4.10
N ALA A 95 8.18 7.03 3.25
CA ALA A 95 8.71 8.39 3.45
C ALA A 95 7.63 9.47 3.21
N LEU A 96 6.58 9.43 4.04
CA LEU A 96 5.40 10.28 3.97
C LEU A 96 5.29 11.18 5.20
N THR A 97 4.74 12.37 4.98
CA THR A 97 4.30 13.27 6.05
C THR A 97 3.10 12.68 6.79
N ASP A 98 2.87 13.13 8.02
CA ASP A 98 1.73 12.64 8.81
C ASP A 98 0.39 13.00 8.14
N THR A 99 0.30 14.16 7.49
CA THR A 99 -0.88 14.53 6.70
C THR A 99 -1.15 13.55 5.55
N GLU A 100 -0.11 13.14 4.80
CA GLU A 100 -0.26 12.15 3.73
C GLU A 100 -0.68 10.78 4.27
N LYS A 101 -0.11 10.36 5.41
CA LYS A 101 -0.53 9.11 6.08
C LYS A 101 -1.99 9.16 6.51
N GLN A 102 -2.44 10.29 7.07
CA GLN A 102 -3.84 10.48 7.46
C GLN A 102 -4.79 10.44 6.25
N LYS A 103 -4.38 11.01 5.11
CA LYS A 103 -5.15 10.90 3.87
C LYS A 103 -5.27 9.46 3.40
N ILE A 104 -4.19 8.68 3.41
CA ILE A 104 -4.23 7.24 3.09
C ILE A 104 -5.16 6.51 4.05
N LEU A 105 -5.00 6.68 5.37
CA LEU A 105 -5.83 6.02 6.37
C LEU A 105 -7.32 6.34 6.17
N SER A 106 -7.65 7.60 5.92
CA SER A 106 -9.01 8.04 5.64
C SER A 106 -9.59 7.38 4.38
N TRP A 107 -8.79 7.29 3.31
CA TRP A 107 -9.19 6.68 2.05
C TRP A 107 -9.37 5.16 2.16
N MET A 108 -8.41 4.47 2.76
CA MET A 108 -8.49 3.04 3.07
C MET A 108 -9.71 2.72 3.93
N ARG A 109 -10.02 3.57 4.90
CA ARG A 109 -11.21 3.39 5.75
C ARG A 109 -12.51 3.42 4.95
N GLN A 110 -12.60 4.23 3.90
CA GLN A 110 -13.81 4.22 3.05
C GLN A 110 -13.95 2.89 2.31
N TRP A 111 -12.85 2.36 1.80
CA TRP A 111 -12.82 1.06 1.14
C TRP A 111 -13.18 -0.10 2.08
N GLU A 112 -12.68 -0.10 3.32
CA GLU A 112 -13.07 -1.08 4.35
C GLU A 112 -14.58 -1.03 4.64
N ILE A 113 -15.18 0.17 4.69
CA ILE A 113 -16.62 0.31 4.92
C ILE A 113 -17.41 -0.21 3.71
N ILE A 114 -16.94 0.05 2.49
CA ILE A 114 -17.54 -0.44 1.26
C ILE A 114 -17.49 -1.97 1.22
N ASP A 115 -16.35 -2.56 1.56
CA ASP A 115 -16.18 -4.02 1.61
C ASP A 115 -17.14 -4.68 2.59
N GLN A 116 -17.25 -4.13 3.81
CA GLN A 116 -18.25 -4.59 4.77
C GLN A 116 -19.68 -4.47 4.21
N LYS A 117 -19.99 -3.39 3.49
CA LYS A 117 -21.32 -3.20 2.89
C LYS A 117 -21.62 -4.17 1.75
N ILE A 118 -20.61 -4.59 1.00
CA ILE A 118 -20.73 -5.67 0.01
C ILE A 118 -21.05 -6.97 0.75
N ALA A 119 -20.28 -7.31 1.78
CA ALA A 119 -20.51 -8.53 2.57
C ALA A 119 -21.92 -8.56 3.21
N ASP A 120 -22.34 -7.47 3.84
CA ASP A 120 -23.70 -7.32 4.39
C ASP A 120 -24.76 -7.56 3.30
N TYR A 121 -24.63 -6.89 2.16
CA TYR A 121 -25.61 -6.97 1.08
C TYR A 121 -25.75 -8.38 0.50
N LEU A 122 -24.62 -9.04 0.22
CA LEU A 122 -24.61 -10.40 -0.34
C LEU A 122 -25.19 -11.41 0.67
N SER A 123 -24.99 -11.19 1.98
CA SER A 123 -25.58 -12.03 3.03
C SER A 123 -27.10 -11.90 3.14
N GLU A 124 -27.65 -10.70 2.92
CA GLU A 124 -29.08 -10.41 3.03
C GLU A 124 -29.88 -10.81 1.79
N HIS A 125 -29.29 -10.66 0.59
CA HIS A 125 -30.01 -10.77 -0.68
C HIS A 125 -29.76 -12.10 -1.40
N ASN A 126 -28.97 -13.00 -0.82
CA ASN A 126 -28.59 -14.32 -1.37
C ASN A 126 -28.17 -14.24 -2.86
N CYS A 127 -27.41 -13.21 -3.18
CA CYS A 127 -26.87 -12.95 -4.51
C CYS A 127 -25.35 -13.06 -4.43
N ASP A 128 -24.72 -13.77 -5.37
CA ASP A 128 -23.27 -14.00 -5.33
C ASP A 128 -22.46 -12.82 -5.89
N ARG A 129 -23.14 -11.88 -6.56
CA ARG A 129 -22.54 -10.80 -7.37
C ARG A 129 -23.35 -9.52 -7.26
N ILE A 130 -22.68 -8.37 -7.10
CA ILE A 130 -23.35 -7.06 -7.15
C ILE A 130 -22.61 -6.08 -8.05
N VAL A 131 -23.33 -5.29 -8.84
CA VAL A 131 -22.72 -4.23 -9.66
C VAL A 131 -22.15 -3.12 -8.76
N ALA A 132 -20.90 -2.72 -9.00
CA ALA A 132 -20.21 -1.68 -8.26
C ALA A 132 -21.00 -0.36 -8.14
N GLU A 133 -21.72 0.02 -9.21
CA GLU A 133 -22.58 1.21 -9.20
C GLU A 133 -23.66 1.13 -8.12
N THR A 134 -24.29 -0.04 -7.94
CA THR A 134 -25.32 -0.23 -6.91
C THR A 134 -24.71 0.02 -5.54
N ILE A 135 -23.56 -0.59 -5.24
CA ILE A 135 -22.87 -0.38 -3.97
C ILE A 135 -22.47 1.09 -3.80
N LEU A 136 -21.73 1.67 -4.76
CA LEU A 136 -21.14 3.01 -4.62
C LEU A 136 -22.16 4.14 -4.63
N ARG A 137 -23.25 4.04 -5.39
CA ARG A 137 -24.24 5.11 -5.52
C ARG A 137 -25.46 4.94 -4.63
N LYS A 138 -25.91 3.72 -4.36
CA LYS A 138 -27.10 3.49 -3.53
C LYS A 138 -26.75 3.20 -2.08
N ASN A 139 -25.75 2.35 -1.84
CA ASN A 139 -25.47 1.84 -0.49
C ASN A 139 -24.34 2.62 0.21
N CYS A 140 -23.41 3.19 -0.55
CA CYS A 140 -22.17 3.80 -0.06
C CYS A 140 -21.92 5.20 -0.63
N MET A 141 -22.97 5.98 -0.90
CA MET A 141 -22.85 7.31 -1.54
C MET A 141 -21.87 8.24 -0.82
N LYS A 142 -21.92 8.28 0.52
CA LYS A 142 -21.02 9.10 1.34
C LYS A 142 -19.56 8.68 1.17
N GLN A 143 -19.30 7.37 1.20
CA GLN A 143 -17.95 6.80 1.05
C GLN A 143 -17.42 7.08 -0.36
N ASN A 144 -18.26 6.92 -1.39
CA ASN A 144 -17.92 7.22 -2.77
C ASN A 144 -17.48 8.68 -2.97
N GLU A 145 -18.21 9.64 -2.39
CA GLU A 145 -17.80 11.05 -2.42
C GLU A 145 -16.46 11.32 -1.72
N GLN A 146 -16.20 10.65 -0.59
CA GLN A 146 -14.90 10.74 0.09
C GLN A 146 -13.77 10.12 -0.73
N LEU A 147 -14.01 8.95 -1.36
CA LEU A 147 -13.05 8.33 -2.27
C LEU A 147 -12.70 9.28 -3.42
N LYS A 148 -13.72 9.86 -4.07
CA LYS A 148 -13.56 10.83 -5.16
C LYS A 148 -12.77 12.06 -4.74
N LYS A 149 -13.07 12.62 -3.56
CA LYS A 149 -12.40 13.81 -3.03
C LYS A 149 -10.90 13.58 -2.77
N LEU A 150 -10.55 12.42 -2.21
CA LEU A 150 -9.18 12.09 -1.84
C LEU A 150 -8.37 11.50 -3.01
N LEU A 151 -9.01 11.03 -4.07
CA LEU A 151 -8.37 10.36 -5.20
C LEU A 151 -7.16 11.14 -5.80
N PRO A 152 -7.22 12.47 -6.02
CA PRO A 152 -6.07 13.21 -6.55
C PRO A 152 -4.86 13.18 -5.61
N ASP A 153 -5.10 13.31 -4.31
CA ASP A 153 -4.03 13.25 -3.30
C ASP A 153 -3.38 11.87 -3.26
N ILE A 154 -4.20 10.80 -3.31
CA ILE A 154 -3.70 9.42 -3.31
C ILE A 154 -2.84 9.14 -4.54
N LYS A 155 -3.25 9.61 -5.72
CA LYS A 155 -2.44 9.51 -6.96
C LYS A 155 -1.08 10.19 -6.82
N LEU A 156 -1.02 11.38 -6.21
CA LEU A 156 0.24 12.07 -5.93
C LEU A 156 1.11 11.34 -4.90
N ILE A 157 0.50 10.80 -3.85
CA ILE A 157 1.21 10.04 -2.82
C ILE A 157 1.84 8.77 -3.42
N ILE A 158 1.13 8.04 -4.30
CA ILE A 158 1.67 6.87 -5.01
C ILE A 158 2.94 7.24 -5.80
N GLN A 159 2.91 8.35 -6.54
CA GLN A 159 4.08 8.84 -7.29
C GLN A 159 5.26 9.17 -6.39
N LYS A 160 5.00 9.78 -5.22
CA LYS A 160 6.02 10.08 -4.22
C LYS A 160 6.66 8.81 -3.65
N ILE A 161 5.85 7.81 -3.28
CA ILE A 161 6.35 6.52 -2.79
C ILE A 161 7.23 5.86 -3.86
N ASP A 162 6.78 5.84 -5.12
CA ASP A 162 7.54 5.26 -6.24
C ASP A 162 8.90 5.93 -6.44
N LYS A 163 8.94 7.25 -6.39
CA LYS A 163 10.19 8.02 -6.45
C LYS A 163 11.12 7.66 -5.30
N CYS A 164 10.62 7.63 -4.05
CA CYS A 164 11.42 7.28 -2.89
C CYS A 164 12.01 5.86 -2.96
N ILE A 165 11.26 4.90 -3.50
CA ILE A 165 11.76 3.53 -3.70
C ILE A 165 12.87 3.49 -4.76
N LYS A 166 12.74 4.25 -5.86
CA LYS A 166 13.73 4.32 -6.95
C LYS A 166 15.02 5.04 -6.55
N ASP A 167 14.90 6.05 -5.68
CA ASP A 167 16.04 6.84 -5.18
C ASP A 167 16.78 6.12 -4.02
N SER A 168 16.32 4.94 -3.59
CA SER A 168 16.84 4.14 -2.48
C SER A 168 17.79 3.04 -2.94
#